data_AF-A0A4U9TKH5-F1
#
_entry.id   AF-A0A4U9TKH5-F1
#
_cell.length_a   1.000
_cell.length_b   1.000
_cell.length_c   1.000
_cell.angle_alpha   90.00
_cell.angle_beta   90.00
_cell.angle_gamma   90.00
#
_symmetry.space_group_name_H-M   'P 1'
#
loop_
_entity.id
_entity.type
_entity.pdbx_description
1 polymer ?
#
loop_
_entity_poly.entity_id
_entity_poly.type
_entity_poly.pdbx_seq_one_letter_code
_entity_poly.pdbx_strand_id
1 'polypeptide(L)'
;MTEIARHPHNEILLWVVEGGLIGLTGMTLVLIGIGTIVRQAIKRGPFCLMAGHRMAGVTTALSIAALPMAIHSLLEFPFYLSTLHFVIFLLLLAMADHLSATEPTLSTLPNISSRILNRTLTVLALGITVLASFTLKGGVTLTQVERFGMEDVTPLKTLPSLTRQLLQERITFDEQIGALMTYNRTRDERLLEDYSQWAQTYLQQRIDKNVYANLISVLLHQKHPATAERYRREAALFFPTDVRFSPPSVDITATHNNQER
;
A
#
# COMPACT_ATOMS: atom_id res chain seq x y z
N MET A 1 6.47 3.82 -9.53
CA MET A 1 5.11 3.38 -9.91
C MET A 1 4.22 4.61 -9.97
N THR A 2 3.56 4.87 -11.09
CA THR A 2 2.55 5.94 -11.20
C THR A 2 1.31 5.34 -11.83
N GLU A 3 0.59 4.58 -11.01
CA GLU A 3 -0.73 4.05 -11.33
C GLU A 3 -1.74 5.21 -11.33
N ILE A 4 -2.57 5.30 -12.37
CA ILE A 4 -3.53 6.40 -12.57
C ILE A 4 -4.80 6.26 -11.72
N ALA A 5 -5.02 5.10 -11.11
CA ALA A 5 -6.05 4.94 -10.11
C ALA A 5 -5.63 5.67 -8.82
N ARG A 6 -5.88 6.99 -8.77
CA ARG A 6 -6.02 7.71 -7.51
C ARG A 6 -7.19 7.07 -6.76
N HIS A 7 -6.86 6.05 -5.96
CA HIS A 7 -7.78 5.48 -4.98
C HIS A 7 -8.39 6.60 -4.14
N PRO A 8 -9.64 6.46 -3.68
CA PRO A 8 -10.28 7.49 -2.86
C PRO A 8 -9.35 7.86 -1.70
N HIS A 9 -9.07 9.15 -1.55
CA HIS A 9 -8.25 9.73 -0.48
C HIS A 9 -8.82 9.48 0.94
N ASN A 10 -9.90 8.72 1.06
CA ASN A 10 -10.54 8.37 2.30
C ASN A 10 -10.29 6.90 2.64
N GLU A 11 -9.27 6.70 3.47
CA GLU A 11 -8.85 5.40 3.98
C GLU A 11 -9.95 4.68 4.78
N ILE A 12 -10.81 5.43 5.49
CA ILE A 12 -11.95 4.87 6.20
C ILE A 12 -12.94 4.24 5.22
N LEU A 13 -13.23 4.94 4.12
CA LEU A 13 -14.12 4.43 3.09
C LEU A 13 -13.54 3.18 2.44
N LEU A 14 -12.23 3.18 2.15
CA LEU A 14 -11.53 2.03 1.59
C LEU A 14 -11.66 0.80 2.49
N TRP A 15 -11.39 0.94 3.80
CA TRP A 15 -11.50 -0.16 4.75
C TRP A 15 -12.92 -0.70 4.91
N VAL A 16 -13.93 0.17 4.81
CA VAL A 16 -15.34 -0.25 4.83
C VAL A 16 -15.72 -0.97 3.53
N VAL A 17 -15.26 -0.51 2.37
CA VAL A 17 -15.55 -1.15 1.08
C VAL A 17 -14.85 -2.51 0.97
N GLU A 18 -13.58 -2.61 1.36
CA GLU A 18 -12.82 -3.86 1.31
C GLU A 18 -13.24 -4.84 2.41
N GLY A 19 -13.44 -4.35 3.63
CA GLY A 19 -13.81 -5.18 4.79
C GLY A 19 -15.31 -5.45 4.92
N GLY A 20 -16.15 -4.78 4.13
CA GLY A 20 -17.61 -4.86 4.22
C GLY A 20 -18.13 -4.61 5.62
N LEU A 21 -19.03 -5.48 6.10
CA LEU A 21 -19.62 -5.38 7.43
C LEU A 21 -18.57 -5.54 8.55
N ILE A 22 -17.55 -6.38 8.34
CA ILE A 22 -16.46 -6.58 9.31
C ILE A 22 -15.62 -5.31 9.41
N GLY A 23 -15.28 -4.69 8.27
CA GLY A 23 -14.58 -3.39 8.23
C GLY A 23 -15.38 -2.29 8.93
N LEU A 24 -16.68 -2.21 8.67
CA LEU A 24 -17.58 -1.23 9.29
C LEU A 24 -17.65 -1.39 10.81
N THR A 25 -17.83 -2.63 11.29
CA THR A 25 -17.91 -2.92 12.74
C THR A 25 -16.59 -2.61 13.44
N GLY A 26 -15.45 -3.01 12.85
CA GLY A 26 -14.12 -2.69 13.38
C GLY A 26 -13.88 -1.18 13.46
N MET A 27 -14.20 -0.45 12.40
CA MET A 27 -14.08 1.01 12.37
C MET A 27 -14.95 1.68 13.43
N THR A 28 -16.21 1.23 13.57
CA THR A 28 -17.12 1.76 14.59
C THR A 28 -16.56 1.56 16.00
N LEU A 29 -15.97 0.40 16.29
CA LEU A 29 -15.32 0.13 17.58
C LEU A 29 -14.11 1.04 17.82
N VAL A 30 -13.27 1.27 16.81
CA VAL A 30 -12.12 2.20 16.89
C VAL A 30 -12.59 3.62 17.19
N LEU A 31 -13.60 4.11 16.46
CA LEU A 31 -14.17 5.45 16.67
C LEU A 31 -14.79 5.60 18.07
N ILE A 32 -15.48 4.58 18.56
CA ILE A 32 -16.02 4.56 19.94
C ILE A 32 -14.86 4.61 20.94
N GLY A 33 -13.81 3.80 20.75
CA GLY A 33 -12.63 3.77 21.62
C GLY A 33 -11.92 5.13 21.70
N ILE A 34 -11.64 5.74 20.54
CA ILE A 34 -11.08 7.10 20.45
C ILE A 34 -11.99 8.10 21.16
N GLY A 35 -13.31 8.03 20.89
CA GLY A 35 -14.30 8.89 21.54
C GLY A 35 -14.33 8.75 23.06
N THR A 36 -14.17 7.53 23.58
CA THR A 36 -14.08 7.29 25.04
C THR A 36 -12.82 7.89 25.64
N ILE A 37 -11.66 7.71 25.00
CA ILE A 37 -10.37 8.26 25.45
C ILE A 37 -10.43 9.79 25.46
N VAL A 38 -10.93 10.41 24.39
CA VAL A 38 -11.10 11.87 24.29
C VAL A 38 -12.08 12.39 25.34
N ARG A 39 -13.24 11.76 25.50
CA ARG A 39 -14.24 12.16 26.51
C ARG A 39 -13.67 12.06 27.93
N GLN A 40 -12.87 11.04 28.21
CA GLN A 40 -12.24 10.85 29.51
C GLN A 40 -11.12 11.87 29.76
N ALA A 41 -10.33 12.18 28.73
CA ALA A 41 -9.32 13.23 28.76
C ALA A 41 -9.94 14.62 29.01
N ILE A 42 -11.07 14.95 28.38
CA ILE A 42 -11.77 16.23 28.58
C ILE A 42 -12.40 16.31 29.98
N LYS A 43 -13.05 15.24 30.46
CA LYS A 43 -13.76 15.24 31.75
C LYS A 43 -12.83 15.20 32.95
N ARG A 44 -11.71 14.48 32.86
CA ARG A 44 -10.80 14.26 34.00
C ARG A 44 -9.60 15.20 34.01
N GLY A 45 -9.22 15.78 32.86
CA GLY A 45 -8.15 16.76 32.72
C GLY A 45 -8.21 17.89 33.77
N PRO A 46 -9.32 18.66 33.86
CA PRO A 46 -9.39 19.78 34.80
C PRO A 46 -9.48 19.35 36.28
N PHE A 47 -10.16 18.24 36.58
CA PHE A 47 -10.34 17.74 37.96
C PHE A 47 -9.04 17.19 38.57
N CYS A 48 -8.29 16.36 37.83
CA CYS A 48 -7.01 15.83 38.31
C CYS A 48 -5.91 16.89 38.36
N LEU A 49 -5.96 17.91 37.50
CA LEU A 49 -5.03 19.05 37.50
C LEU A 49 -5.23 19.91 38.76
N MET A 50 -6.49 20.15 39.15
CA MET A 50 -6.85 20.80 40.42
C MET A 50 -6.44 19.98 41.65
N ALA A 51 -6.44 18.64 41.56
CA ALA A 51 -6.07 17.74 42.64
C ALA A 51 -4.54 17.52 42.79
N GLY A 52 -3.70 18.17 41.98
CA GLY A 52 -2.24 18.12 42.10
C GLY A 52 -1.58 16.80 41.70
N HIS A 53 -2.28 15.91 41.00
CA HIS A 53 -1.69 14.65 40.53
C HIS A 53 -0.69 14.90 39.39
N ARG A 54 0.56 14.44 39.55
CA ARG A 54 1.66 14.60 38.58
C ARG A 54 1.38 14.05 37.17
N MET A 55 0.43 13.13 37.02
CA MET A 55 0.04 12.52 35.72
C MET A 55 -1.27 13.11 35.16
N ALA A 56 -1.85 14.10 35.83
CA ALA A 56 -3.04 14.79 35.37
C ALA A 56 -2.74 15.57 34.08
N GLY A 57 -3.46 15.25 33.01
CA GLY A 57 -3.30 15.93 31.72
C GLY A 57 -2.37 15.23 30.73
N VAL A 58 -1.66 14.16 31.12
CA VAL A 58 -0.84 13.38 30.16
C VAL A 58 -1.73 12.71 29.10
N THR A 59 -2.89 12.19 29.49
CA THR A 59 -3.89 11.63 28.56
C THR A 59 -4.41 12.65 27.56
N THR A 60 -4.68 13.87 28.04
CA THR A 60 -5.08 15.01 27.22
C THR A 60 -3.96 15.44 26.27
N ALA A 61 -2.71 15.51 26.76
CA ALA A 61 -1.54 15.84 25.96
C ALA A 61 -1.29 14.80 24.85
N LEU A 62 -1.39 13.51 25.17
CA LEU A 62 -1.26 12.41 24.20
C LEU A 62 -2.37 12.45 23.14
N SER A 63 -3.61 12.75 23.56
CA SER A 63 -4.75 12.89 22.65
C SER A 63 -4.59 14.10 21.72
N ILE A 64 -4.12 15.23 22.24
CA ILE A 64 -3.81 16.44 21.45
C ILE A 64 -2.64 16.15 20.50
N ALA A 65 -1.61 15.41 20.93
CA ALA A 65 -0.47 15.06 20.09
C ALA A 65 -0.87 14.12 18.93
N ALA A 66 -1.86 13.25 19.13
CA ALA A 66 -2.37 12.35 18.10
C ALA A 66 -3.28 13.08 17.07
N LEU A 67 -3.85 14.23 17.42
CA LEU A 67 -4.81 14.94 16.58
C LEU A 67 -4.21 15.44 15.25
N PRO A 68 -3.04 16.10 15.19
CA PRO A 68 -2.42 16.49 13.93
C PRO A 68 -2.19 15.31 12.99
N MET A 69 -1.80 14.16 13.52
CA MET A 69 -1.56 12.95 12.72
C MET A 69 -2.87 12.43 12.10
N ALA A 70 -3.95 12.39 12.88
CA ALA A 70 -5.27 11.99 12.38
C ALA A 70 -5.83 12.97 11.34
N ILE A 71 -5.66 14.28 11.54
CA ILE A 71 -6.10 15.29 10.58
C ILE A 71 -5.30 15.18 9.28
N HIS A 72 -3.97 15.05 9.38
CA HIS A 72 -3.11 14.87 8.21
C HIS A 72 -3.45 13.60 7.42
N SER A 73 -3.76 12.49 8.12
CA SER A 73 -4.13 11.24 7.47
C SER A 73 -5.47 11.28 6.76
N LEU A 74 -6.40 12.11 7.25
CA LEU A 74 -7.74 12.27 6.66
C LEU A 74 -7.78 13.28 5.52
N LEU A 75 -6.90 14.29 5.52
CA LEU A 75 -6.94 15.41 4.56
C LEU A 75 -5.92 15.28 3.43
N GLU A 76 -4.74 14.72 3.68
CA GLU A 76 -3.63 14.76 2.73
C GLU A 76 -3.15 13.35 2.35
N PHE A 77 -2.56 12.62 3.31
CA PHE A 77 -1.88 11.36 3.04
C PHE A 77 -2.32 10.24 3.99
N PRO A 78 -2.99 9.20 3.48
CA PRO A 78 -3.48 8.10 4.31
C PRO A 78 -2.36 7.34 5.02
N PHE A 79 -2.67 6.71 6.15
CA PHE A 79 -1.70 6.02 7.00
C PHE A 79 -1.03 4.84 6.29
N TYR A 80 -1.69 4.21 5.31
CA TYR A 80 -1.08 3.14 4.52
C TYR A 80 0.21 3.57 3.79
N LEU A 81 0.42 4.87 3.52
CA LEU A 81 1.66 5.38 2.92
C LEU A 81 2.82 5.46 3.91
N SER A 82 2.54 5.51 5.22
CA SER A 82 3.56 5.57 6.25
C SER A 82 3.19 4.74 7.48
N THR A 83 3.59 3.47 7.43
CA THR A 83 3.43 2.51 8.54
C THR A 83 4.01 3.06 9.85
N LEU A 84 5.11 3.83 9.79
CA LEU A 84 5.71 4.45 10.97
C LEU A 84 4.74 5.41 11.67
N HIS A 85 4.12 6.32 10.92
CA HIS A 85 3.15 7.27 11.48
C HIS A 85 1.95 6.53 12.07
N PHE A 86 1.48 5.46 11.42
CA PHE A 86 0.40 4.65 11.94
C PHE A 86 0.74 3.97 13.28
N VAL A 87 1.93 3.36 13.38
CA VAL A 87 2.39 2.70 14.62
C VAL A 87 2.55 3.71 15.76
N ILE A 88 3.13 4.89 15.48
CA ILE A 88 3.26 5.96 16.48
C ILE A 88 1.88 6.43 16.94
N PHE A 89 0.94 6.63 16.01
CA PHE A 89 -0.43 7.02 16.33
C PHE A 89 -1.14 6.00 17.25
N LEU A 90 -1.03 4.70 16.93
CA LEU A 90 -1.57 3.63 17.77
C LEU A 90 -0.91 3.56 19.15
N LEU A 91 0.41 3.79 19.22
CA LEU A 91 1.14 3.81 20.49
C LEU A 91 0.65 4.97 21.39
N LEU A 92 0.49 6.17 20.83
CA LEU A 92 -0.04 7.33 21.55
C LEU A 92 -1.44 7.04 22.11
N LEU A 93 -2.30 6.42 21.30
CA LEU A 93 -3.65 6.04 21.71
C LEU A 93 -3.65 4.96 22.80
N ALA A 94 -2.81 3.94 22.68
CA ALA A 94 -2.66 2.88 23.68
C ALA A 94 -2.14 3.42 25.02
N MET A 95 -1.18 4.35 24.98
CA MET A 95 -0.69 5.04 26.18
C MET A 95 -1.78 5.89 26.82
N ALA A 96 -2.57 6.62 26.01
CA ALA A 96 -3.68 7.43 26.49
C ALA A 96 -4.78 6.58 27.14
N ASP A 97 -5.10 5.42 26.56
CA ASP A 97 -6.08 4.47 27.11
C ASP A 97 -5.62 3.89 28.46
N HIS A 98 -4.37 3.38 28.52
CA HIS A 98 -3.80 2.81 29.73
C HIS A 98 -3.79 3.82 30.90
N LEU A 99 -3.44 5.08 30.63
CA LEU A 99 -3.45 6.15 31.64
C LEU A 99 -4.86 6.61 32.02
N SER A 100 -5.87 6.36 31.20
CA SER A 100 -7.26 6.74 31.46
C SER A 100 -8.03 5.66 32.24
N ALA A 101 -7.58 4.41 32.21
CA ALA A 101 -8.13 3.28 32.95
C ALA A 101 -7.82 3.37 34.47
N THR A 102 -8.61 4.14 35.23
CA THR A 102 -8.43 4.24 36.70
C THR A 102 -9.63 3.80 37.52
N GLU A 103 -10.79 3.50 36.95
CA GLU A 103 -11.84 2.79 37.72
C GLU A 103 -12.67 1.93 36.76
N PRO A 104 -12.89 0.63 37.05
CA PRO A 104 -13.73 -0.23 36.23
C PRO A 104 -15.21 0.15 36.45
N THR A 105 -15.67 1.20 35.78
CA THR A 105 -17.08 1.63 35.83
C THR A 105 -17.96 0.95 34.78
N LEU A 106 -17.45 -0.08 34.11
CA LEU A 106 -18.22 -0.89 33.16
C LEU A 106 -18.37 -2.29 33.73
N SER A 107 -19.62 -2.76 33.77
CA SER A 107 -20.00 -4.11 34.17
C SER A 107 -19.01 -5.11 33.60
N THR A 108 -18.25 -5.75 34.48
CA THR A 108 -17.27 -6.74 34.07
C THR A 108 -17.99 -7.87 33.34
N LEU A 109 -17.57 -8.15 32.10
CA LEU A 109 -17.98 -9.38 31.42
C LEU A 109 -17.74 -10.57 32.37
N PRO A 110 -18.56 -11.63 32.31
CA PRO A 110 -18.34 -12.82 33.12
C PRO A 110 -16.87 -13.27 33.00
N ASN A 111 -16.25 -13.67 34.12
CA ASN A 111 -14.81 -13.98 34.19
C ASN A 111 -14.31 -14.97 33.12
N ILE A 112 -15.18 -15.86 32.63
CA ILE A 112 -14.86 -16.81 31.56
C ILE A 112 -14.81 -16.10 30.19
N SER A 113 -15.78 -15.22 29.93
CA SER A 113 -15.87 -14.44 28.68
C SER A 113 -14.69 -13.48 28.53
N SER A 114 -14.30 -12.79 29.60
CA SER A 114 -13.14 -11.88 29.58
C SER A 114 -11.81 -12.61 29.38
N ARG A 115 -11.64 -13.80 29.97
CA ARG A 115 -10.43 -14.64 29.76
C ARG A 115 -10.33 -15.17 28.34
N ILE A 116 -11.44 -15.64 27.76
CA ILE A 116 -11.47 -16.12 26.38
C ILE A 116 -11.15 -14.97 25.44
N LEU A 117 -11.81 -13.81 25.61
CA LEU A 117 -11.58 -12.61 24.80
C LEU A 117 -10.12 -12.14 24.89
N ASN A 118 -9.54 -12.09 26.09
CA ASN A 118 -8.15 -11.68 26.24
C ASN A 118 -7.18 -12.66 25.55
N ARG A 119 -7.44 -13.97 25.66
CA ARG A 119 -6.63 -15.00 24.98
C ARG A 119 -6.76 -14.90 23.46
N THR A 120 -7.95 -14.71 22.93
CA THR A 120 -8.15 -14.56 21.48
C THR A 120 -7.46 -13.31 20.95
N LEU A 121 -7.59 -12.18 21.64
CA LEU A 121 -6.90 -10.94 21.28
C LEU A 121 -5.38 -11.08 21.34
N THR A 122 -4.85 -11.75 22.38
CA THR A 122 -3.41 -11.99 22.51
C THR A 122 -2.87 -12.86 21.37
N VAL A 123 -3.56 -13.96 21.05
CA VAL A 123 -3.17 -14.85 19.93
C VAL A 123 -3.24 -14.09 18.60
N LEU A 124 -4.28 -13.28 18.39
CA LEU A 124 -4.43 -12.47 17.20
C LEU A 124 -3.30 -11.44 17.08
N ALA A 125 -2.96 -10.72 18.16
CA ALA A 125 -1.87 -9.75 18.19
C ALA A 125 -0.51 -10.39 17.89
N LEU A 126 -0.24 -11.57 18.46
CA LEU A 126 0.98 -12.33 18.15
C LEU A 126 1.01 -12.77 16.69
N GLY A 127 -0.11 -13.27 16.16
CA GLY A 127 -0.24 -13.64 14.74
C GLY A 127 0.03 -12.47 13.81
N ILE A 128 -0.58 -11.31 14.06
CA ILE A 128 -0.35 -10.07 13.29
C ILE A 128 1.12 -9.66 13.38
N THR A 129 1.74 -9.74 14.55
CA THR A 129 3.16 -9.36 14.74
C THR A 129 4.09 -10.27 13.94
N VAL A 130 3.81 -11.58 13.90
CA VAL A 130 4.57 -12.54 13.09
C VAL A 130 4.42 -12.21 11.60
N LEU A 131 3.19 -12.01 11.11
CA LEU A 131 2.94 -11.63 9.71
C LEU A 131 3.61 -10.30 9.34
N ALA A 132 3.52 -9.29 10.22
CA ALA A 132 4.20 -8.02 10.06
C ALA A 132 5.73 -8.19 9.96
N SER A 133 6.31 -9.08 10.76
CA SER A 133 7.76 -9.36 10.71
C SER A 133 8.18 -9.98 9.38
N PHE A 134 7.41 -10.93 8.85
CA PHE A 134 7.66 -11.54 7.54
C PHE A 134 7.52 -10.53 6.39
N THR A 135 6.51 -9.65 6.45
CA THR A 135 6.30 -8.62 5.43
C THR A 135 7.37 -7.54 5.46
N LEU A 136 7.76 -7.07 6.65
CA LEU A 136 8.84 -6.09 6.82
C LEU A 136 10.17 -6.65 6.31
N LYS A 137 10.54 -7.87 6.70
CA LYS A 137 11.77 -8.51 6.22
C LYS A 137 11.76 -8.69 4.71
N GLY A 138 10.64 -9.13 4.14
CA GLY A 138 10.46 -9.24 2.69
C GLY A 138 10.60 -7.89 1.98
N GLY A 139 9.97 -6.85 2.51
CA GLY A 139 10.04 -5.50 1.96
C GLY A 139 11.44 -4.90 1.98
N VAL A 140 12.25 -5.18 3.01
CA VAL A 140 13.66 -4.79 3.06
C VAL A 140 14.46 -5.46 1.96
N THR A 141 14.33 -6.79 1.79
CA THR A 141 15.00 -7.53 0.71
C THR A 141 14.61 -6.99 -0.66
N LEU A 142 13.33 -6.71 -0.87
CA LEU A 142 12.80 -6.20 -2.12
C LEU A 142 13.38 -4.81 -2.46
N THR A 143 13.36 -3.92 -1.47
CA THR A 143 13.96 -2.57 -1.59
C THR A 143 15.46 -2.64 -1.86
N GLN A 144 16.15 -3.62 -1.29
CA GLN A 144 17.57 -3.82 -1.54
C GLN A 144 17.82 -4.21 -3.01
N VAL A 145 17.08 -5.18 -3.53
CA VAL A 145 17.17 -5.61 -4.93
C VAL A 145 16.86 -4.46 -5.90
N GLU A 146 15.81 -3.67 -5.62
CA GLU A 146 15.45 -2.47 -6.39
C GLU A 146 16.58 -1.42 -6.37
N ARG A 147 17.19 -1.16 -5.20
CA ARG A 147 18.29 -0.18 -5.05
C ARG A 147 19.55 -0.58 -5.80
N PHE A 148 19.82 -1.88 -5.94
CA PHE A 148 20.91 -2.40 -6.76
C PHE A 148 20.49 -2.60 -8.23
N GLY A 149 19.43 -1.92 -8.68
CA GLY A 149 19.04 -1.85 -10.09
C GLY A 149 18.56 -3.18 -10.67
N MET A 150 18.05 -4.10 -9.83
CA MET A 150 17.60 -5.42 -10.26
C MET A 150 18.69 -6.29 -10.91
N GLU A 151 19.96 -5.99 -10.61
CA GLU A 151 21.12 -6.71 -11.17
C GLU A 151 21.15 -8.19 -10.75
N ASP A 152 20.74 -8.47 -9.52
CA ASP A 152 20.59 -9.81 -8.97
C ASP A 152 19.26 -9.94 -8.21
N VAL A 153 18.35 -10.72 -8.78
CA VAL A 153 17.03 -11.03 -8.18
C VAL A 153 17.01 -12.38 -7.45
N THR A 154 18.15 -13.09 -7.34
CA THR A 154 18.20 -14.35 -6.58
C THR A 154 17.77 -14.22 -5.11
N PRO A 155 18.00 -13.09 -4.40
CA PRO A 155 17.47 -12.92 -3.04
C PRO A 155 15.94 -12.98 -2.95
N LEU A 156 15.22 -12.71 -4.05
CA LEU A 156 13.76 -12.81 -4.09
C LEU A 156 13.31 -14.28 -4.16
N LYS A 157 14.10 -15.13 -4.85
CA LYS A 157 13.84 -16.56 -4.97
C LYS A 157 14.05 -17.32 -3.66
N THR A 158 14.86 -16.79 -2.76
CA THR A 158 15.16 -17.41 -1.45
C THR A 158 14.24 -16.94 -0.32
N LEU A 159 13.25 -16.06 -0.62
CA LEU A 159 12.30 -15.61 0.38
C LEU A 159 11.42 -16.76 0.90
N PRO A 160 11.08 -16.77 2.21
CA PRO A 160 10.15 -17.75 2.77
C PRO A 160 8.82 -17.78 2.02
N SER A 161 8.19 -18.96 1.93
CA SER A 161 6.89 -19.15 1.26
C SER A 161 5.81 -18.19 1.77
N LEU A 162 5.77 -17.97 3.10
CA LEU A 162 4.84 -17.03 3.72
C LEU A 162 5.06 -15.59 3.25
N THR A 163 6.31 -15.13 3.19
CA THR A 163 6.64 -13.79 2.65
C THR A 163 6.24 -13.69 1.18
N ARG A 164 6.52 -14.75 0.39
CA ARG A 164 6.16 -14.79 -1.03
C ARG A 164 4.66 -14.72 -1.25
N GLN A 165 3.86 -15.39 -0.41
CA GLN A 165 2.41 -15.31 -0.49
C GLN A 165 1.89 -13.91 -0.10
N LEU A 166 2.44 -13.31 0.95
CA LEU A 166 2.02 -11.99 1.43
C LEU A 166 2.42 -10.86 0.49
N LEU A 167 3.55 -10.98 -0.24
CA LEU A 167 4.07 -9.96 -1.16
C LEU A 167 4.04 -10.43 -2.63
N GLN A 168 3.14 -11.35 -2.97
CA GLN A 168 3.16 -12.04 -4.27
C GLN A 168 3.19 -11.07 -5.45
N GLU A 169 2.27 -10.12 -5.51
CA GLU A 169 2.19 -9.16 -6.63
C GLU A 169 3.49 -8.39 -6.83
N ARG A 170 4.07 -7.90 -5.72
CA ARG A 170 5.29 -7.08 -5.77
C ARG A 170 6.51 -7.90 -6.15
N ILE A 171 6.65 -9.11 -5.59
CA ILE A 171 7.75 -10.02 -5.92
C ILE A 171 7.65 -10.46 -7.38
N THR A 172 6.47 -10.84 -7.86
CA THR A 172 6.31 -11.25 -9.25
C THR A 172 6.60 -10.10 -10.21
N PHE A 173 6.14 -8.88 -9.91
CA PHE A 173 6.50 -7.70 -10.70
C PHE A 173 8.03 -7.54 -10.79
N ASP A 174 8.72 -7.58 -9.65
CA ASP A 174 10.17 -7.42 -9.59
C ASP A 174 10.94 -8.55 -10.29
N GLU A 175 10.47 -9.80 -10.18
CA GLU A 175 11.01 -10.94 -10.92
C GLU A 175 10.90 -10.72 -12.44
N GLN A 176 9.80 -10.13 -12.92
CA GLN A 176 9.56 -9.86 -14.34
C GLN A 176 10.41 -8.70 -14.87
N ILE A 177 10.61 -7.65 -14.07
CA ILE A 177 11.57 -6.60 -14.40
C ILE A 177 13.01 -7.15 -14.41
N GLY A 178 13.36 -8.01 -13.45
CA GLY A 178 14.64 -8.72 -13.42
C GLY A 178 14.84 -9.64 -14.64
N ALA A 179 13.78 -10.27 -15.15
CA ALA A 179 13.82 -11.09 -16.36
C ALA A 179 14.20 -10.24 -17.59
N LEU A 180 13.64 -9.03 -17.74
CA LEU A 180 14.03 -8.11 -18.80
C LEU A 180 15.50 -7.68 -18.70
N MET A 181 16.01 -7.44 -17.48
CA MET A 181 17.44 -7.14 -17.27
C MET A 181 18.33 -8.34 -17.61
N THR A 182 17.87 -9.54 -17.27
CA THR A 182 18.58 -10.78 -17.62
C THR A 182 18.61 -10.98 -19.14
N TYR A 183 17.50 -10.72 -19.85
CA TYR A 183 17.45 -10.74 -21.30
C TYR A 183 18.49 -9.82 -21.93
N ASN A 184 18.67 -8.60 -21.41
CA ASN A 184 19.68 -7.67 -21.94
C ASN A 184 21.11 -8.25 -21.90
N ARG A 185 21.38 -9.19 -20.99
CA ARG A 185 22.67 -9.87 -20.83
C ARG A 185 22.74 -11.18 -21.61
N THR A 186 21.71 -12.03 -21.52
CA THR A 186 21.72 -13.41 -22.05
C THR A 186 21.19 -13.53 -23.47
N ARG A 187 20.34 -12.57 -23.89
CA ARG A 187 19.55 -12.62 -25.14
C ARG A 187 18.65 -13.86 -25.25
N ASP A 188 18.24 -14.41 -24.11
CA ASP A 188 17.30 -15.53 -24.08
C ASP A 188 15.87 -15.05 -24.36
N GLU A 189 15.38 -15.30 -25.58
CA GLU A 189 14.06 -14.88 -26.05
C GLU A 189 12.90 -15.46 -25.22
N ARG A 190 13.10 -16.56 -24.49
CA ARG A 190 12.07 -17.14 -23.60
C ARG A 190 11.65 -16.16 -22.50
N LEU A 191 12.60 -15.34 -22.02
CA LEU A 191 12.33 -14.32 -20.99
C LEU A 191 11.38 -13.25 -21.51
N LEU A 192 11.46 -12.91 -22.81
CA LEU A 192 10.54 -11.95 -23.42
C LEU A 192 9.17 -12.56 -23.66
N GLU A 193 9.09 -13.83 -24.01
CA GLU A 193 7.83 -14.56 -24.15
C GLU A 193 7.07 -14.60 -22.82
N ASP A 194 7.74 -15.07 -21.75
CA ASP A 194 7.19 -15.12 -20.40
C ASP A 194 6.75 -13.72 -19.91
N TYR A 195 7.60 -12.70 -20.11
CA TYR A 195 7.27 -11.32 -19.77
C TYR A 195 6.04 -10.81 -20.51
N SER A 196 5.96 -11.07 -21.83
CA SER A 196 4.85 -10.59 -22.65
C SER A 196 3.51 -11.19 -22.23
N GLN A 197 3.49 -12.47 -21.84
CA GLN A 197 2.28 -13.15 -21.36
C GLN A 197 1.85 -12.62 -19.99
N TRP A 198 2.82 -12.45 -19.08
CA TRP A 198 2.57 -11.86 -17.78
C TRP A 198 2.04 -10.42 -17.91
N ALA A 199 2.70 -9.57 -18.71
CA ALA A 199 2.36 -8.17 -18.86
C ALA A 199 0.95 -7.98 -19.45
N GLN A 200 0.55 -8.80 -20.41
CA GLN A 200 -0.81 -8.78 -20.96
C GLN A 200 -1.88 -9.10 -19.91
N THR A 201 -1.58 -10.02 -18.98
CA THR A 201 -2.49 -10.38 -17.88
C THR A 201 -2.49 -9.30 -16.80
N TYR A 202 -1.31 -8.79 -16.45
CA TYR A 202 -1.13 -7.73 -15.45
C TYR A 202 -1.89 -6.45 -15.85
N LEU A 203 -1.80 -6.05 -17.12
CA LEU A 203 -2.43 -4.82 -17.62
C LEU A 203 -3.97 -4.89 -17.69
N GLN A 204 -4.57 -6.08 -17.58
CA GLN A 204 -6.04 -6.20 -17.44
C GLN A 204 -6.53 -5.75 -16.06
N GLN A 205 -5.66 -5.74 -15.06
CA GLN A 205 -6.00 -5.45 -13.66
C GLN A 205 -5.33 -4.18 -13.13
N ARG A 206 -4.26 -3.72 -13.78
CA ARG A 206 -3.43 -2.59 -13.35
C ARG A 206 -3.08 -1.70 -14.53
N ILE A 207 -3.14 -0.39 -14.33
CA ILE A 207 -2.79 0.60 -15.35
C ILE A 207 -1.39 1.14 -15.05
N ASP A 208 -0.35 0.52 -15.64
CA ASP A 208 1.06 0.92 -15.42
C ASP A 208 1.78 1.30 -16.72
N LYS A 209 2.19 2.58 -16.82
CA LYS A 209 2.86 3.13 -18.00
C LYS A 209 4.16 2.40 -18.38
N ASN A 210 4.95 1.95 -17.42
CA ASN A 210 6.23 1.33 -17.71
C ASN A 210 6.03 -0.09 -18.24
N VAL A 211 5.05 -0.82 -17.69
CA VAL A 211 4.67 -2.13 -18.22
C VAL A 211 4.11 -2.01 -19.64
N TYR A 212 3.26 -1.00 -19.93
CA TYR A 212 2.84 -0.69 -21.30
C TYR A 212 4.03 -0.45 -22.23
N ALA A 213 4.96 0.46 -21.86
CA ALA A 213 6.11 0.80 -22.69
C ALA A 213 7.03 -0.41 -22.97
N ASN A 214 7.30 -1.22 -21.94
CA ASN A 214 8.11 -2.43 -22.08
C ASN A 214 7.39 -3.47 -22.94
N LEU A 215 6.10 -3.73 -22.71
CA LEU A 215 5.32 -4.68 -23.49
C LEU A 215 5.27 -4.30 -24.97
N ILE A 216 5.03 -3.02 -25.29
CA ILE A 216 5.04 -2.52 -26.67
C ILE A 216 6.40 -2.78 -27.31
N SER A 217 7.50 -2.48 -26.60
CA SER A 217 8.87 -2.69 -27.10
C SER A 217 9.15 -4.18 -27.36
N VAL A 218 8.74 -5.05 -26.43
CA VAL A 218 8.87 -6.51 -26.56
C VAL A 218 8.05 -7.05 -27.74
N LEU A 219 6.80 -6.61 -27.89
CA LEU A 219 5.93 -7.04 -29.01
C LEU A 219 6.48 -6.60 -30.36
N LEU A 220 7.06 -5.40 -30.47
CA LEU A 220 7.72 -4.94 -31.69
C LEU A 220 8.95 -5.80 -32.01
N HIS A 221 9.76 -6.13 -31.01
CA HIS A 221 10.91 -7.05 -31.16
C HIS A 221 10.48 -8.45 -31.63
N GLN A 222 9.40 -8.98 -31.05
CA GLN A 222 8.80 -10.26 -31.41
C GLN A 222 8.03 -10.24 -32.74
N LYS A 223 8.03 -9.12 -33.48
CA LYS A 223 7.35 -8.96 -34.78
C LYS A 223 5.82 -9.06 -34.69
N HIS A 224 5.23 -8.58 -33.61
CA HIS A 224 3.78 -8.44 -33.40
C HIS A 224 3.31 -6.97 -33.43
N PRO A 225 3.51 -6.22 -34.54
CA PRO A 225 3.27 -4.78 -34.57
C PRO A 225 1.80 -4.38 -34.40
N ALA A 226 0.86 -5.19 -34.87
CA ALA A 226 -0.57 -4.92 -34.70
C ALA A 226 -1.00 -4.93 -33.23
N THR A 227 -0.51 -5.91 -32.47
CA THR A 227 -0.76 -6.00 -31.02
C THR A 227 -0.06 -4.87 -30.26
N ALA A 228 1.18 -4.54 -30.64
CA ALA A 228 1.91 -3.42 -30.07
C ALA A 228 1.16 -2.08 -30.26
N GLU A 229 0.64 -1.83 -31.46
CA GLU A 229 -0.14 -0.62 -31.76
C GLU A 229 -1.45 -0.57 -30.98
N ARG A 230 -2.11 -1.71 -30.73
CA ARG A 230 -3.30 -1.78 -29.86
C ARG A 230 -2.97 -1.31 -28.45
N TYR A 231 -1.92 -1.86 -27.84
CA TYR A 231 -1.49 -1.46 -26.51
C TYR A 231 -1.00 -0.01 -26.46
N ARG A 232 -0.36 0.50 -27.52
CA ARG A 232 0.03 1.92 -27.62
C ARG A 232 -1.19 2.83 -27.60
N ARG A 233 -2.24 2.53 -28.38
CA ARG A 233 -3.47 3.32 -28.41
C ARG A 233 -4.18 3.31 -27.05
N GLU A 234 -4.27 2.14 -26.43
CA GLU A 234 -4.82 2.01 -25.07
C GLU A 234 -4.01 2.83 -24.06
N ALA A 235 -2.69 2.70 -24.06
CA ALA A 235 -1.80 3.50 -23.22
C ALA A 235 -1.96 5.00 -23.46
N ALA A 236 -2.17 5.44 -24.71
CA ALA A 236 -2.39 6.86 -25.04
C ALA A 236 -3.70 7.41 -24.46
N LEU A 237 -4.73 6.57 -24.27
CA LEU A 237 -5.96 6.98 -23.58
C LEU A 237 -5.72 7.21 -22.09
N PHE A 238 -4.94 6.34 -21.45
CA PHE A 238 -4.60 6.47 -20.03
C PHE A 238 -3.55 7.56 -19.77
N PHE A 239 -2.55 7.70 -20.64
CA PHE A 239 -1.37 8.55 -20.47
C PHE A 239 -1.19 9.53 -21.65
N PRO A 240 -2.14 10.47 -21.88
CA PRO A 240 -2.14 11.32 -23.08
C PRO A 240 -0.93 12.26 -23.19
N THR A 241 -0.26 12.57 -22.07
CA THR A 241 0.93 13.45 -22.04
C THR A 241 2.26 12.69 -22.13
N ASP A 242 2.24 11.36 -22.13
CA ASP A 242 3.47 10.55 -22.20
C ASP A 242 3.88 10.34 -23.68
N VAL A 243 5.01 10.94 -24.05
CA VAL A 243 5.52 10.94 -25.43
C VAL A 243 5.77 9.53 -25.98
N ARG A 244 6.02 8.53 -25.11
CA ARG A 244 6.24 7.14 -25.52
C ARG A 244 5.02 6.50 -26.17
N PHE A 245 3.82 7.04 -25.92
CA PHE A 245 2.57 6.54 -26.49
C PHE A 245 1.98 7.48 -27.54
N SER A 246 2.69 8.55 -27.91
CA SER A 246 2.24 9.41 -29.00
C SER A 246 2.21 8.63 -30.32
N PRO A 247 1.27 8.95 -31.23
CA PRO A 247 1.28 8.33 -32.56
C PRO A 247 2.62 8.63 -33.26
N PRO A 248 3.16 7.69 -34.04
CA PRO A 248 4.36 7.95 -34.83
C PRO A 248 4.09 9.18 -35.70
N SER A 249 5.03 10.14 -35.67
CA SER A 249 4.93 11.36 -36.47
C SER A 249 4.75 10.98 -37.93
N VAL A 250 3.61 11.33 -38.50
CA VAL A 250 3.40 11.22 -39.95
C VAL A 250 4.36 12.23 -40.57
N ASP A 251 5.39 11.76 -41.28
CA ASP A 251 6.22 12.63 -42.12
C ASP A 251 5.34 13.22 -43.23
N ILE A 252 4.88 14.46 -43.02
CA ILE A 252 4.08 15.24 -43.99
C ILE A 252 4.95 15.69 -45.19
N THR A 253 6.26 15.42 -45.19
CA THR A 253 7.21 15.81 -46.24
C THR A 253 7.11 14.97 -47.52
N ALA A 254 6.39 13.84 -47.53
CA ALA A 254 6.27 12.99 -48.72
C ALA A 254 5.13 13.38 -49.69
N THR A 255 4.18 14.24 -49.28
CA THR A 255 3.02 14.60 -50.12
C THR A 255 3.23 15.84 -50.99
N HIS A 256 4.32 16.59 -50.82
CA HIS A 256 4.55 17.82 -51.62
C HIS A 256 5.36 17.62 -52.92
N ASN A 257 6.00 16.45 -53.13
CA ASN A 257 6.83 16.19 -54.31
C ASN A 257 6.12 15.48 -55.47
N ASN A 258 4.83 15.15 -55.34
CA ASN A 258 4.06 14.49 -56.40
C ASN A 258 3.04 15.41 -57.10
N GLN A 259 3.11 16.72 -56.87
CA GLN A 259 2.27 17.72 -57.55
C GLN A 259 3.01 18.58 -58.58
N GLU A 260 4.29 18.33 -58.84
CA GLU A 260 5.08 18.99 -59.91
C GLU A 260 5.59 18.00 -60.97
N ARG A 261 4.69 17.18 -61.52
CA ARG A 261 4.95 16.45 -62.77
C ARG A 261 3.74 16.40 -63.68
#